data_AF-A0A8J5R5I1-F1
#
_entry.id   AF-A0A8J5R5I1-F1
#
_cell.length_a   1.000
_cell.length_b   1.000
_cell.length_c   1.000
_cell.angle_alpha   90.00
_cell.angle_beta   90.00
_cell.angle_gamma   90.00
#
_symmetry.space_group_name_H-M   'P 1'
#
loop_
_entity.id
_entity.type
_entity.pdbx_description
1 polymer ?
#
loop_
_entity_poly.entity_id
_entity_poly.type
_entity_poly.pdbx_seq_one_letter_code
_entity_poly.pdbx_strand_id
1 'polypeptide(L)'
;MSAELRREVLKTFKKLHRTRLNTFQGDQYALSFVRNKINDEYKKNKNVTDETAINELNKFANEVEHEVKTTIIQAVEKKPGTFELKVRKDHLIDNVPPPGTPLPKPERRCSDRKLKT
;
A
#
# COMPACT_ATOMS: atom_id res chain seq x y z
N MET A 1 -1.44 30.15 -5.96
CA MET A 1 -0.48 29.07 -5.67
C MET A 1 0.91 29.65 -5.42
N SER A 2 1.31 29.66 -4.16
CA SER A 2 2.69 29.91 -3.76
C SER A 2 3.66 28.87 -4.35
N ALA A 3 4.94 29.24 -4.50
CA ALA A 3 5.97 28.33 -5.00
C ALA A 3 6.18 27.10 -4.10
N GLU A 4 5.94 27.25 -2.80
CA GLU A 4 6.06 26.18 -1.80
C GLU A 4 4.96 25.13 -1.96
N LEU A 5 3.69 25.55 -2.06
CA LEU A 5 2.56 24.65 -2.30
C LEU A 5 2.74 23.84 -3.58
N ARG A 6 3.21 24.49 -4.66
CA ARG A 6 3.51 23.80 -5.92
C ARG A 6 4.59 22.74 -5.73
N ARG A 7 5.63 23.03 -4.95
CA ARG A 7 6.72 22.08 -4.66
C ARG A 7 6.21 20.88 -3.88
N GLU A 8 5.33 21.10 -2.90
CA GLU A 8 4.74 20.02 -2.11
C GLU A 8 3.87 19.10 -2.95
N VAL A 9 2.94 19.65 -3.74
CA VAL A 9 2.08 18.86 -4.62
C VAL A 9 2.91 17.99 -5.59
N LEU A 10 3.98 18.55 -6.17
CA LEU A 10 4.88 17.80 -7.05
C LEU A 10 5.69 16.72 -6.31
N LYS A 11 6.03 16.96 -5.04
CA LYS A 11 6.69 15.95 -4.19
C LYS A 11 5.75 14.78 -3.94
N THR A 12 4.49 15.03 -3.60
CA THR A 12 3.46 14.00 -3.36
C THR A 12 3.17 13.20 -4.64
N PHE A 13 3.04 13.90 -5.77
CA PHE A 13 2.86 13.26 -7.08
C PHE A 13 4.01 12.29 -7.43
N LYS A 14 5.27 12.73 -7.21
CA LYS A 14 6.45 11.87 -7.39
C LYS A 14 6.46 10.70 -6.41
N LYS A 15 6.04 10.93 -5.17
CA LYS A 15 5.95 9.89 -4.12
C LYS A 15 4.98 8.79 -4.54
N LEU A 16 3.77 9.13 -4.95
CA LEU A 16 2.77 8.18 -5.46
C LEU A 16 3.30 7.31 -6.60
N HIS A 17 3.98 7.92 -7.58
CA HIS A 17 4.57 7.16 -8.68
C HIS A 17 5.68 6.22 -8.26
N ARG A 18 6.50 6.59 -7.27
CA ARG A 18 7.52 5.71 -6.68
C ARG A 18 6.86 4.56 -5.93
N THR A 19 5.85 4.85 -5.11
CA THR A 19 5.11 3.85 -4.35
C THR A 19 4.46 2.83 -5.27
N ARG A 20 3.81 3.26 -6.36
CA ARG A 20 3.28 2.35 -7.39
C ARG A 20 4.35 1.43 -7.99
N LEU A 21 5.50 1.97 -8.38
CA LEU A 21 6.58 1.16 -8.98
C LEU A 21 7.09 0.11 -7.99
N ASN A 22 7.15 0.48 -6.72
CA ASN A 22 7.54 -0.43 -5.67
C ASN A 22 6.47 -1.51 -5.47
N THR A 23 5.20 -1.16 -5.23
CA THR A 23 4.14 -2.10 -4.86
C THR A 23 3.78 -3.08 -5.97
N PHE A 24 3.63 -2.60 -7.22
CA PHE A 24 3.18 -3.42 -8.36
C PHE A 24 4.34 -3.94 -9.23
N GLN A 25 5.46 -4.30 -8.61
CA GLN A 25 6.67 -4.67 -9.35
C GLN A 25 6.45 -5.90 -10.24
N GLY A 26 6.63 -5.73 -11.54
CA GLY A 26 6.47 -6.79 -12.54
C GLY A 26 5.05 -6.95 -13.09
N ASP A 27 4.07 -6.22 -12.57
CA ASP A 27 2.70 -6.20 -13.10
C ASP A 27 2.49 -5.00 -14.03
N GLN A 28 2.70 -5.21 -15.34
CA GLN A 28 2.60 -4.13 -16.32
C GLN A 28 1.19 -3.55 -16.44
N TYR A 29 0.17 -4.39 -16.24
CA TYR A 29 -1.22 -3.96 -16.29
C TYR A 29 -1.53 -3.02 -15.12
N ALA A 30 -1.24 -3.44 -13.88
CA ALA A 30 -1.46 -2.59 -12.72
C ALA A 30 -0.59 -1.31 -12.76
N LEU A 31 0.68 -1.42 -13.20
CA LEU A 31 1.56 -0.27 -13.33
C LEU A 31 1.02 0.78 -14.31
N SER A 32 0.51 0.36 -15.46
CA SER A 32 -0.06 1.27 -16.47
C SER A 32 -1.41 1.84 -16.04
N PHE A 33 -2.29 1.00 -15.50
CA PHE A 33 -3.60 1.42 -15.00
C PHE A 33 -3.47 2.48 -13.90
N VAL A 34 -2.67 2.20 -12.87
CA VAL A 34 -2.46 3.14 -11.76
C VAL A 34 -1.74 4.40 -12.22
N ARG A 35 -0.82 4.31 -13.20
CA ARG A 35 -0.22 5.50 -13.83
C ARG A 35 -1.26 6.42 -14.41
N ASN A 36 -2.17 5.87 -15.21
CA ASN A 36 -3.19 6.66 -15.89
C ASN A 36 -4.15 7.27 -14.88
N LYS A 37 -4.61 6.48 -13.90
CA LYS A 37 -5.48 6.97 -12.83
C LYS A 37 -4.88 8.14 -12.05
N ILE A 38 -3.62 8.06 -11.63
CA ILE A 38 -2.92 9.17 -10.96
C ILE A 38 -2.89 10.40 -11.87
N ASN A 39 -2.48 10.24 -13.13
CA ASN A 39 -2.39 11.37 -14.06
C ASN A 39 -3.75 12.03 -14.33
N ASP A 40 -4.81 11.23 -14.44
CA ASP A 40 -6.15 11.73 -14.72
C ASP A 40 -6.72 12.52 -13.55
N GLU A 41 -6.58 12.03 -12.31
CA GLU A 41 -7.03 12.77 -11.12
C GLU A 41 -6.25 14.09 -10.94
N TYR A 42 -4.94 14.11 -11.20
CA TYR A 42 -4.15 15.34 -11.15
C TYR A 42 -4.50 16.31 -12.30
N LYS A 43 -4.85 15.80 -13.48
CA LYS A 43 -5.31 16.64 -14.60
C LYS A 43 -6.67 17.28 -14.30
N LYS A 44 -7.61 16.52 -13.71
CA LYS A 44 -8.94 17.04 -13.31
C LYS A 44 -8.81 18.23 -12.35
N ASN A 45 -7.91 18.12 -11.38
CA ASN A 45 -7.71 19.14 -10.35
C ASN A 45 -6.67 20.22 -10.70
N LYS A 46 -6.15 20.24 -11.94
CA LYS A 46 -5.09 21.17 -12.35
C LYS A 46 -5.50 22.64 -12.27
N ASN A 47 -6.78 22.92 -12.48
CA ASN A 47 -7.32 24.29 -12.55
C ASN A 47 -7.87 24.79 -11.21
N VAL A 48 -7.73 24.02 -10.12
CA VAL A 48 -8.15 24.46 -8.79
C VAL A 48 -7.21 25.57 -8.32
N THR A 49 -7.77 26.74 -8.01
CA THR A 49 -7.01 27.93 -7.60
C THR A 49 -7.04 28.20 -6.10
N ASP A 50 -8.00 27.63 -5.38
CA ASP A 50 -8.17 27.80 -3.94
C ASP A 50 -7.12 27.01 -3.16
N GLU A 51 -6.35 27.71 -2.33
CA GLU A 51 -5.23 27.15 -1.57
C GLU A 51 -5.69 26.17 -0.50
N THR A 52 -6.87 26.37 0.08
CA THR A 52 -7.44 25.45 1.08
C THR A 52 -7.78 24.11 0.44
N ALA A 53 -8.50 24.13 -0.67
CA ALA A 53 -8.83 22.95 -1.46
C ALA A 53 -7.57 22.21 -1.96
N ILE A 54 -6.52 22.93 -2.37
CA ILE A 54 -5.25 22.32 -2.79
C ILE A 54 -4.61 21.54 -1.64
N ASN A 55 -4.62 22.09 -0.42
CA ASN A 55 -4.07 21.43 0.75
C ASN A 55 -4.83 20.16 1.11
N GLU A 56 -6.16 20.20 1.06
CA GLU A 56 -7.01 19.03 1.29
C GLU A 56 -6.75 17.93 0.26
N LEU A 57 -6.68 18.29 -1.03
CA LEU A 57 -6.34 17.35 -2.11
C LEU A 57 -4.93 16.77 -1.94
N ASN A 58 -3.97 17.57 -1.50
CA ASN A 58 -2.60 17.12 -1.25
C ASN A 58 -2.52 16.18 -0.03
N LYS A 59 -3.31 16.45 1.02
CA LYS A 59 -3.44 15.56 2.17
C LYS A 59 -4.05 14.22 1.76
N PHE A 60 -5.15 14.25 1.01
CA PHE A 60 -5.78 13.05 0.46
C PHE A 60 -4.80 12.23 -0.39
N ALA A 61 -3.99 12.88 -1.24
CA ALA A 61 -2.95 12.19 -2.02
C ALA A 61 -1.88 11.50 -1.14
N ASN A 62 -1.55 12.06 0.02
CA ASN A 62 -0.63 11.42 0.96
C ASN A 62 -1.27 10.22 1.68
N GLU A 63 -2.54 10.32 2.04
CA GLU A 63 -3.30 9.21 2.65
C GLU A 63 -3.40 8.02 1.68
N VAL A 64 -3.75 8.29 0.43
CA VAL A 64 -3.77 7.27 -0.64
C VAL A 64 -2.40 6.63 -0.83
N GLU A 65 -1.32 7.41 -0.77
CA GLU A 65 0.04 6.87 -0.85
C GLU A 65 0.34 5.92 0.31
N HIS A 66 -0.08 6.28 1.52
CA HIS A 66 0.10 5.45 2.70
C HIS A 66 -0.69 4.15 2.58
N GLU A 67 -1.97 4.22 2.20
CA GLU A 67 -2.83 3.04 2.01
C GLU A 67 -2.26 2.09 0.96
N VAL A 68 -1.88 2.59 -0.21
CA VAL A 68 -1.29 1.76 -1.27
C VAL A 68 0.00 1.07 -0.78
N LYS A 69 0.78 1.75 0.05
CA LYS A 69 2.04 1.24 0.59
C LYS A 69 1.85 0.19 1.68
N THR A 70 0.82 0.31 2.53
CA THR A 70 0.62 -0.55 3.72
C THR A 70 -0.38 -1.67 3.50
N THR A 71 -1.41 -1.47 2.66
CA THR A 71 -2.50 -2.44 2.49
C THR A 71 -2.27 -3.44 1.36
N ILE A 72 -1.58 -3.04 0.29
CA ILE A 72 -1.46 -3.85 -0.93
C ILE A 72 -0.24 -4.77 -0.85
N ILE A 73 -0.47 -6.08 -0.78
CA ILE A 73 0.57 -7.11 -0.83
C ILE A 73 0.48 -7.86 -2.17
N GLN A 74 1.61 -7.99 -2.86
CA GLN A 74 1.67 -8.70 -4.15
C GLN A 74 1.94 -10.20 -3.92
N ALA A 75 1.10 -11.05 -4.51
CA ALA A 75 1.33 -12.49 -4.62
C ALA A 75 1.79 -12.84 -6.04
N VAL A 76 2.88 -13.59 -6.19
CA VAL A 76 3.38 -14.06 -7.49
C VAL A 76 3.43 -15.57 -7.51
N GLU A 77 2.76 -16.19 -8.48
CA GLU A 77 2.84 -17.63 -8.66
C GLU A 77 4.23 -18.04 -9.14
N LYS A 78 4.88 -18.97 -8.43
CA LYS A 78 6.19 -19.51 -8.80
C LYS A 78 6.09 -20.93 -9.35
N LYS A 79 5.13 -21.69 -8.85
CA LYS A 79 4.80 -23.06 -9.24
C LYS A 79 3.28 -23.21 -9.18
N PRO A 80 2.68 -24.15 -9.93
CA PRO A 80 1.25 -24.41 -9.85
C PRO A 80 0.79 -24.56 -8.40
N GLY A 81 -0.07 -23.64 -7.94
CA GLY A 81 -0.62 -23.65 -6.58
C GLY A 81 0.34 -23.17 -5.47
N THR A 82 1.53 -22.66 -5.80
CA THR A 82 2.48 -22.05 -4.85
C THR A 82 2.73 -20.59 -5.19
N PHE A 83 2.33 -19.71 -4.27
CA PHE A 83 2.47 -18.26 -4.42
C PHE A 83 3.51 -17.71 -3.44
N GLU A 84 4.37 -16.83 -3.94
CA GLU A 84 5.30 -16.04 -3.15
C GLU A 84 4.67 -14.68 -2.84
N LEU A 85 4.50 -14.38 -1.56
CA LEU A 85 4.00 -13.08 -1.09
C LEU A 85 5.19 -12.12 -0.87
N LYS A 86 5.17 -10.98 -1.55
CA LYS A 86 6.16 -9.91 -1.36
C LYS A 86 5.80 -9.01 -0.18
N VAL A 87 5.97 -9.51 1.03
CA VAL A 87 5.75 -8.74 2.27
C VAL A 87 6.94 -7.79 2.51
N ARG A 88 6.66 -6.55 2.92
CA ARG A 88 7.61 -5.48 3.20
C ARG A 88 7.45 -5.06 4.65
N LYS A 89 8.45 -4.35 5.17
CA LYS A 89 8.41 -3.75 6.51
C LYS A 89 7.17 -2.87 6.73
N ASP A 90 6.72 -2.18 5.69
CA ASP A 90 5.54 -1.31 5.76
C ASP A 90 4.21 -2.07 5.96
N HIS A 91 4.19 -3.39 5.72
CA HIS A 91 3.03 -4.25 5.95
C HIS A 91 3.04 -4.91 7.33
N LEU A 92 4.15 -4.82 8.07
CA LEU A 92 4.25 -5.42 9.40
C LEU A 92 3.53 -4.54 10.42
N ILE A 93 2.68 -5.17 11.21
CA ILE A 93 2.04 -4.58 12.38
C ILE A 93 2.71 -5.20 13.61
N ASP A 94 3.09 -4.38 14.58
CA ASP A 94 3.58 -4.84 15.88
C ASP A 94 2.44 -5.47 16.66
N ASN A 95 2.22 -6.77 16.44
CA ASN A 95 1.27 -7.59 17.19
C ASN A 95 1.90 -8.08 18.51
N VAL A 96 2.62 -7.20 19.22
CA VAL A 96 3.17 -7.56 20.53
C VAL A 96 2.02 -7.50 21.52
N PRO A 97 1.61 -8.65 22.11
CA PRO A 97 0.58 -8.62 23.13
C PRO A 97 1.09 -7.83 24.34
N PRO A 98 0.23 -7.09 25.05
CA PRO A 98 0.62 -6.37 26.25
C PRO A 98 1.38 -7.28 27.24
N PRO A 99 2.38 -6.75 27.97
CA PRO A 99 3.08 -7.51 29.00
C PRO A 99 2.08 -8.14 29.98
N GLY A 100 2.16 -9.46 30.18
CA GLY A 100 1.24 -10.21 31.05
C GLY A 100 0.06 -10.86 30.32
N THR A 101 -0.10 -10.66 29.01
CA THR A 101 -1.08 -11.42 28.23
C THR A 101 -0.63 -12.88 28.13
N PRO A 102 -1.45 -13.87 28.55
CA PRO A 102 -1.11 -15.27 28.38
C PRO A 102 -0.99 -15.59 26.90
N LEU A 103 0.20 -16.02 26.46
CA LEU A 103 0.38 -16.51 25.10
C LEU A 103 -0.49 -17.76 24.91
N PRO A 104 -1.18 -17.91 23.75
CA PRO A 104 -1.88 -19.14 23.46
C PRO A 104 -0.88 -20.31 23.53
N LYS A 105 -1.22 -21.33 24.32
CA LYS A 105 -0.40 -22.54 24.39
C LYS A 105 -0.31 -23.11 22.97
N PRO A 106 0.88 -23.55 22.51
CA PRO A 106 1.02 -24.11 21.18
C PRO A 106 0.02 -25.26 21.02
N GLU A 107 -0.95 -25.11 20.11
CA GLU A 107 -1.86 -26.18 19.78
C GLU A 107 -1.06 -27.34 19.18
N ARG A 108 -1.45 -28.57 19.53
CA ARG A 108 -0.82 -29.78 18.97
C ARG A 108 -0.94 -29.72 17.44
N ARG A 109 0.15 -30.05 16.74
CA ARG A 109 0.19 -30.02 15.28
C ARG A 109 -0.96 -30.86 14.70
N CYS A 110 -1.53 -30.41 13.58
CA CYS A 110 -2.63 -31.10 12.90
C CYS A 110 -2.26 -32.55 12.52
N SER A 111 -0.97 -32.87 12.41
CA SER A 111 -0.43 -34.23 12.24
C SER A 111 -0.78 -35.21 13.36
N ASP A 112 -1.14 -34.73 14.54
CA ASP A 112 -1.32 -35.56 15.73
C ASP A 112 -2.76 -36.04 15.91
N ARG A 113 -3.70 -35.61 15.05
CA ARG A 113 -5.06 -36.15 15.03
C ARG A 113 -5.07 -37.45 14.23
N LYS A 114 -4.75 -38.57 14.88
CA LYS A 114 -5.17 -39.89 14.36
C LYS A 114 -6.70 -39.86 14.24
N LEU A 115 -7.19 -39.86 13.00
CA LEU A 115 -8.59 -40.15 12.70
C LEU A 115 -8.91 -41.51 13.33
N LYS A 116 -9.79 -41.53 14.34
CA LYS A 116 -10.33 -42.78 14.88
C LYS A 116 -11.30 -43.31 13.82
N THR A 117 -10.89 -44.40 13.16
CA THR A 117 -11.78 -45.31 12.43
C THR A 117 -12.74 -46.00 13.39
#